data_AF-A0A9D2AWM7-F1
#
_entry.id   AF-A0A9D2AWM7-F1
#
_cell.length_a   1.000
_cell.length_b   1.000
_cell.length_c   1.000
_cell.angle_alpha   90.00
_cell.angle_beta   90.00
_cell.angle_gamma   90.00
#
_symmetry.space_group_name_H-M   'P 1'
#
loop_
_entity.id
_entity.type
_entity.pdbx_description
1 polymer ?
#
loop_
_entity_poly.entity_id
_entity_poly.type
_entity_poly.pdbx_seq_one_letter_code
_entity_poly.pdbx_strand_id
1 'polypeptide(L)'
;MIGTYREMLQGEDWMTEATREKAIEKLDSIQIHAVYPDYWYDYSDLSLDGLSYWDCVEAVKDFQTRRDRGRTNQEVNPQEWGVNILETNAYYNPQDNSVNILLGILGDEFYRDDMTEEEMLGGIGVVIGHEISHAFDTAGAQFDKDGNLANWWTEEDLAAFAERADRLIAYYDTIIPFEGYTVPGRNVQGEAIADMGGVKCMLAIAAEDPDFDYDSFFRQFATIWRRLSTYEYEVDCLTQDPHPLHFLRTNATLQQFEEFYETYDIQPGDGMYLAPEKRVAVW
;
A
#
# COMPACT_ATOMS: atom_id res chain seq x y z
N MET A 1 2.76 -14.70 -0.07
CA MET A 1 2.36 -13.37 -0.60
C MET A 1 1.96 -13.43 -2.06
N ILE A 2 2.84 -13.37 -3.08
CA ILE A 2 2.38 -13.44 -4.50
C ILE A 2 1.54 -14.70 -4.79
N GLY A 3 1.95 -15.86 -4.27
CA GLY A 3 1.15 -17.10 -4.33
C GLY A 3 -0.26 -16.93 -3.75
N THR A 4 -0.33 -16.50 -2.49
CA THR A 4 -1.58 -16.25 -1.76
C THR A 4 -2.46 -15.20 -2.43
N TYR A 5 -1.89 -14.10 -2.93
CA TYR A 5 -2.63 -13.05 -3.63
C TYR A 5 -3.22 -13.60 -4.94
N ARG A 6 -2.52 -14.50 -5.62
CA ARG A 6 -3.07 -15.20 -6.80
C ARG A 6 -4.31 -15.99 -6.44
N GLU A 7 -4.29 -16.70 -5.31
CA GLU A 7 -5.44 -17.47 -4.82
C GLU A 7 -6.60 -16.56 -4.42
N MET A 8 -6.33 -15.41 -3.79
CA MET A 8 -7.34 -14.39 -3.51
C MET A 8 -8.02 -13.92 -4.80
N LEU A 9 -7.26 -13.52 -5.82
CA LEU A 9 -7.81 -13.10 -7.11
C LEU A 9 -8.58 -14.21 -7.83
N GLN A 10 -8.17 -15.47 -7.65
CA GLN A 10 -8.90 -16.63 -8.17
C GLN A 10 -10.23 -16.86 -7.44
N GLY A 11 -10.28 -16.54 -6.15
CA GLY A 11 -11.45 -16.68 -5.29
C GLY A 11 -12.51 -15.59 -5.46
N GLU A 12 -12.18 -14.47 -6.11
CA GLU A 12 -13.15 -13.39 -6.34
C GLU A 12 -14.28 -13.83 -7.29
N ASP A 13 -15.48 -13.95 -6.74
CA ASP A 13 -16.68 -14.51 -7.38
C ASP A 13 -17.37 -13.53 -8.33
N TRP A 14 -17.09 -12.24 -8.17
CA TRP A 14 -17.63 -11.15 -8.96
C TRP A 14 -16.82 -10.81 -10.20
N MET A 15 -15.63 -11.39 -10.33
CA MET A 15 -14.73 -11.17 -11.45
C MET A 15 -14.84 -12.31 -12.47
N THR A 16 -15.10 -11.98 -13.74
CA THR A 16 -15.11 -12.97 -14.82
C THR A 16 -13.73 -13.58 -15.04
N GLU A 17 -13.69 -14.78 -15.65
CA GLU A 17 -12.44 -15.47 -15.98
C GLU A 17 -11.49 -14.61 -16.85
N ALA A 18 -12.04 -13.82 -17.78
CA ALA A 18 -11.24 -12.98 -18.67
C ALA A 18 -10.47 -11.88 -17.91
N THR A 19 -11.13 -11.18 -16.99
CA THR A 19 -10.48 -10.16 -16.16
C THR A 19 -9.54 -10.81 -15.14
N ARG A 20 -9.92 -11.97 -14.59
CA ARG A 20 -9.08 -12.75 -13.67
C ARG A 20 -7.76 -13.17 -14.29
N GLU A 21 -7.78 -13.72 -15.50
CA GLU A 21 -6.56 -14.07 -16.24
C GLU A 21 -5.63 -12.86 -16.40
N LYS A 22 -6.18 -11.66 -16.68
CA LYS A 22 -5.41 -10.43 -16.80
C LYS A 22 -4.86 -9.92 -15.47
N ALA A 23 -5.64 -10.01 -14.39
CA ALA A 23 -5.18 -9.66 -13.06
C ALA A 23 -4.01 -10.57 -12.62
N ILE A 24 -4.10 -11.87 -12.90
CA ILE A 24 -3.02 -12.84 -12.62
C ILE A 24 -1.80 -12.57 -13.51
N GLU A 25 -1.98 -12.31 -14.81
CA GLU A 25 -0.88 -11.96 -15.71
C GLU A 25 -0.11 -10.73 -15.21
N LYS A 26 -0.83 -9.72 -14.72
CA LYS A 26 -0.25 -8.54 -14.09
C LYS A 26 0.48 -8.88 -12.79
N LEU A 27 -0.15 -9.63 -11.88
CA LEU A 27 0.46 -10.07 -10.62
C LEU A 27 1.78 -10.82 -10.86
N ASP A 28 1.78 -11.75 -11.81
CA ASP A 28 2.94 -12.60 -12.12
C ASP A 28 4.11 -11.81 -12.74
N SER A 29 3.83 -10.63 -13.31
CA SER A 29 4.85 -9.75 -13.88
C SER A 29 5.41 -8.70 -12.90
N ILE A 30 4.87 -8.61 -11.67
CA ILE A 30 5.35 -7.63 -10.69
C ILE A 30 6.84 -7.79 -10.45
N GLN A 31 7.60 -6.70 -10.60
CA GLN A 31 9.01 -6.65 -10.25
C GLN A 31 9.17 -6.33 -8.77
N ILE A 32 10.12 -6.99 -8.09
CA ILE A 32 10.39 -6.74 -6.67
C ILE A 32 11.75 -6.07 -6.54
N HIS A 33 11.73 -4.85 -6.03
CA HIS A 33 12.88 -4.02 -5.74
C HIS A 33 13.06 -3.97 -4.22
N ALA A 34 14.04 -4.71 -3.70
CA ALA A 34 14.21 -4.86 -2.26
C ALA A 34 15.54 -4.29 -1.77
N VAL A 35 15.46 -3.34 -0.85
CA VAL A 35 16.55 -2.80 -0.02
C VAL A 35 17.56 -1.92 -0.77
N TYR A 36 18.20 -2.41 -1.83
CA TYR A 36 19.21 -1.68 -2.59
C TYR A 36 19.11 -1.97 -4.10
N PRO A 37 19.44 -0.99 -4.96
CA PRO A 37 19.53 -1.22 -6.39
C PRO A 37 20.79 -2.02 -6.74
N ASP A 38 20.72 -2.79 -7.82
CA ASP A 38 21.89 -3.46 -8.41
C ASP A 38 22.91 -2.45 -8.98
N TYR A 39 22.44 -1.27 -9.39
CA TYR A 39 23.25 -0.22 -10.00
C TYR A 39 23.00 1.14 -9.35
N TRP A 40 24.08 1.82 -9.01
CA TRP A 40 24.04 3.17 -8.47
C TRP A 40 24.27 4.21 -9.56
N TYR A 41 23.55 5.32 -9.47
CA TYR A 41 23.78 6.45 -10.38
C TYR A 41 25.18 7.05 -10.17
N ASP A 42 25.86 7.38 -11.26
CA ASP A 42 27.17 8.01 -11.21
C ASP A 42 27.07 9.52 -11.01
N TYR A 43 27.60 10.02 -9.89
CA TYR A 43 27.63 11.44 -9.54
C TYR A 43 29.00 12.08 -9.81
N SER A 44 29.90 11.43 -10.55
CA SER A 44 31.24 11.94 -10.84
C SER A 44 31.25 13.32 -11.54
N ASP A 45 30.18 13.66 -12.26
CA ASP A 45 29.98 14.96 -12.93
C ASP A 45 29.45 16.08 -12.00
N LEU A 46 29.29 15.82 -10.70
CA LEU A 46 28.91 16.79 -9.68
C LEU A 46 30.09 17.08 -8.74
N SER A 47 30.66 18.29 -8.85
CA SER A 47 31.69 18.77 -7.92
C SER A 47 31.11 19.82 -6.97
N LEU A 48 31.35 19.62 -5.67
CA LEU A 48 30.91 20.51 -4.59
C LEU A 48 32.08 21.17 -3.85
N ASP A 49 33.32 20.90 -4.28
CA ASP A 49 34.53 21.30 -3.56
C ASP A 49 34.71 22.82 -3.56
N GLY A 50 34.86 23.39 -2.36
CA GLY A 50 35.12 24.82 -2.16
C GLY A 50 33.91 25.73 -2.42
N LEU A 51 32.73 25.17 -2.66
CA LEU A 51 31.48 25.91 -2.85
C LEU A 51 30.89 26.38 -1.51
N SER A 52 30.16 27.50 -1.54
CA SER A 52 29.30 27.87 -0.43
C SER A 52 28.07 26.95 -0.37
N TYR A 53 27.33 26.94 0.73
CA TYR A 53 26.10 26.15 0.83
C TYR A 53 25.10 26.49 -0.30
N TRP A 54 24.93 27.78 -0.61
CA TRP A 54 24.04 28.20 -1.69
C TRP A 54 24.50 27.68 -3.06
N ASP A 55 25.80 27.82 -3.35
CA ASP A 55 26.37 27.34 -4.62
C ASP A 55 26.28 25.81 -4.73
N CYS A 56 26.38 25.07 -3.62
CA CYS A 56 26.12 23.63 -3.59
C CYS A 56 24.68 23.30 -3.99
N VAL A 57 23.69 24.01 -3.44
CA VAL A 57 22.27 23.81 -3.77
C VAL A 57 22.01 24.08 -5.25
N GLU A 58 22.57 25.16 -5.80
CA GLU A 58 22.45 25.47 -7.23
C GLU A 58 23.13 24.41 -8.10
N ALA A 59 24.35 23.97 -7.74
CA ALA A 59 25.07 22.92 -8.47
C ALA A 59 24.30 21.59 -8.51
N VAL A 60 23.71 21.17 -7.38
CA VAL A 60 22.87 19.95 -7.31
C VAL A 60 21.63 20.11 -8.19
N LYS A 61 20.94 21.25 -8.13
CA LYS A 61 19.74 21.51 -8.93
C LYS A 61 20.03 21.50 -10.43
N ASP A 62 21.12 22.14 -10.84
CA ASP A 62 21.55 22.18 -12.25
C ASP A 62 21.95 20.78 -12.74
N PHE A 63 22.63 19.99 -11.90
CA PHE A 63 22.94 18.60 -12.20
C PHE A 63 21.69 17.76 -12.41
N GLN A 64 20.73 17.81 -11.48
CA GLN A 64 19.46 17.09 -11.58
C GLN A 64 18.68 17.51 -12.83
N THR A 65 18.62 18.82 -13.11
CA THR A 65 17.94 19.36 -14.30
C THR A 65 18.59 18.86 -15.60
N ARG A 66 19.93 18.80 -15.66
CA ARG A 66 20.65 18.25 -16.83
C ARG A 66 20.37 16.76 -16.98
N ARG A 67 20.37 15.99 -15.90
CA ARG A 67 20.04 14.56 -15.90
C ARG A 67 18.64 14.32 -16.45
N ASP A 68 17.64 15.00 -15.92
CA ASP A 68 16.24 14.80 -16.30
C ASP A 68 15.99 15.21 -17.76
N ARG A 69 16.62 16.31 -18.22
CA ARG A 69 16.62 16.69 -19.65
C ARG A 69 17.29 15.64 -20.52
N GLY A 70 18.37 15.01 -20.03
CA GLY A 70 19.08 13.93 -20.73
C GLY A 70 18.23 12.70 -20.97
N ARG A 71 17.20 12.45 -20.13
CA ARG A 71 16.24 11.34 -20.32
C ARG A 71 15.21 11.58 -21.43
N THR A 72 15.05 12.82 -21.89
CA THR A 72 14.06 13.14 -22.93
C THR A 72 14.43 12.47 -24.26
N ASN A 73 13.45 11.83 -24.91
CA ASN A 73 13.62 11.04 -26.15
C ASN A 73 14.60 9.85 -26.01
N GLN A 74 14.83 9.37 -24.80
CA GLN A 74 15.56 8.13 -24.55
C GLN A 74 14.59 7.00 -24.15
N GLU A 75 15.05 5.77 -24.22
CA GLU A 75 14.32 4.62 -23.66
C GLU A 75 14.33 4.70 -22.11
N VAL A 76 13.24 4.27 -21.49
CA VAL A 76 13.13 4.18 -20.04
C VAL A 76 14.09 3.10 -19.53
N ASN A 77 14.86 3.42 -18.50
CA ASN A 77 15.71 2.44 -17.83
C ASN A 77 14.94 1.77 -16.68
N PRO A 78 14.52 0.50 -16.80
CA PRO A 78 13.75 -0.18 -15.75
C PRO A 78 14.58 -0.50 -14.50
N GLN A 79 15.92 -0.35 -14.54
CA GLN A 79 16.81 -0.60 -13.41
C GLN A 79 17.04 0.64 -12.54
N GLU A 80 16.51 1.81 -12.93
CA GLU A 80 16.71 3.04 -12.20
C GLU A 80 15.68 3.19 -11.07
N TRP A 81 16.16 3.35 -9.84
CA TRP A 81 15.30 3.62 -8.69
C TRP A 81 15.08 5.12 -8.56
N GLY A 82 13.81 5.52 -8.43
CA GLY A 82 13.41 6.94 -8.38
C GLY A 82 13.56 7.60 -7.01
N VAL A 83 13.91 6.84 -5.97
CA VAL A 83 13.84 7.30 -4.57
C VAL A 83 15.11 6.98 -3.77
N ASN A 84 15.28 7.67 -2.65
CA ASN A 84 16.37 7.40 -1.71
C ASN A 84 16.06 6.15 -0.88
N ILE A 85 16.91 5.12 -0.96
CA ILE A 85 16.70 3.86 -0.23
C ILE A 85 16.70 4.01 1.31
N LEU A 86 17.20 5.12 1.84
CA LEU A 86 17.22 5.39 3.28
C LEU A 86 15.91 5.99 3.80
N GLU A 87 14.95 6.28 2.92
CA GLU A 87 13.61 6.69 3.35
C GLU A 87 12.89 5.52 4.04
N THR A 88 12.22 5.82 5.15
CA THR A 88 11.34 4.86 5.84
C THR A 88 10.02 4.76 5.09
N ASN A 89 10.05 4.08 3.95
CA ASN A 89 8.88 3.91 3.10
C ASN A 89 8.94 2.65 2.23
N ALA A 90 7.78 2.29 1.68
CA ALA A 90 7.61 1.35 0.58
C ALA A 90 6.67 2.01 -0.46
N TYR A 91 6.71 1.55 -1.71
CA TYR A 91 5.76 2.03 -2.72
C TYR A 91 5.60 1.06 -3.89
N TYR A 92 4.43 1.10 -4.49
CA TYR A 92 4.15 0.53 -5.80
C TYR A 92 4.28 1.58 -6.90
N ASN A 93 4.93 1.22 -8.02
CA ASN A 93 4.97 2.05 -9.21
C ASN A 93 4.15 1.40 -10.34
N PRO A 94 3.02 2.01 -10.75
CA PRO A 94 2.21 1.47 -11.84
C PRO A 94 2.88 1.54 -13.21
N GLN A 95 3.88 2.40 -13.42
CA GLN A 95 4.49 2.62 -14.74
C GLN A 95 5.51 1.54 -15.13
N ASP A 96 6.03 0.79 -14.16
CA ASP A 96 6.94 -0.34 -14.38
C ASP A 96 6.44 -1.62 -13.65
N ASN A 97 5.24 -1.57 -13.08
CA ASN A 97 4.60 -2.65 -12.34
C ASN A 97 5.55 -3.22 -11.26
N SER A 98 6.11 -2.36 -10.41
CA SER A 98 7.09 -2.75 -9.39
C SER A 98 6.63 -2.45 -7.96
N VAL A 99 6.98 -3.35 -7.05
CA VAL A 99 6.91 -3.15 -5.59
C VAL A 99 8.31 -2.83 -5.09
N ASN A 100 8.45 -1.71 -4.38
CA ASN A 100 9.73 -1.16 -3.95
C ASN A 100 9.76 -1.08 -2.42
N ILE A 101 10.59 -1.90 -1.79
CA ILE A 101 10.81 -1.94 -0.34
C ILE A 101 12.15 -1.30 -0.04
N LEU A 102 12.14 -0.12 0.58
CA LEU A 102 13.37 0.64 0.81
C LEU A 102 14.10 0.14 2.06
N LEU A 103 15.43 0.21 2.07
CA LEU A 103 16.22 -0.15 3.25
C LEU A 103 15.75 0.59 4.51
N GLY A 104 15.37 1.86 4.40
CA GLY A 104 14.96 2.68 5.53
C GLY A 104 13.67 2.23 6.23
N ILE A 105 12.84 1.38 5.61
CA ILE A 105 11.64 0.83 6.27
C ILE A 105 11.97 -0.40 7.12
N LEU A 106 13.11 -1.06 6.87
CA LEU A 106 13.55 -2.21 7.64
C LEU A 106 14.14 -1.74 8.98
N GLY A 107 13.28 -1.57 9.97
CA GLY A 107 13.66 -1.16 11.32
C GLY A 107 12.62 -1.59 12.35
N ASP A 108 13.04 -1.61 13.63
CA ASP A 108 12.41 -2.25 14.80
C ASP A 108 10.93 -2.64 14.71
N GLU A 109 10.03 -1.71 14.40
CA GLU A 109 8.59 -2.00 14.43
C GLU A 109 8.06 -2.66 13.14
N PHE A 110 8.73 -2.48 12.00
CA PHE A 110 8.34 -3.14 10.76
C PHE A 110 9.05 -4.49 10.60
N TYR A 111 10.32 -4.59 10.99
CA TYR A 111 11.10 -5.82 10.85
C TYR A 111 12.23 -5.90 11.86
N ARG A 112 12.37 -7.07 12.51
CA ARG A 112 13.57 -7.52 13.24
C ARG A 112 13.84 -8.97 12.89
N ASP A 113 15.10 -9.38 13.02
CA ASP A 113 15.53 -10.76 12.74
C ASP A 113 14.97 -11.78 13.76
N ASP A 114 14.55 -11.31 14.93
CA ASP A 114 14.01 -12.13 16.03
C ASP A 114 12.48 -12.08 16.16
N MET A 115 11.77 -11.43 15.23
CA MET A 115 10.30 -11.42 15.21
C MET A 115 9.73 -12.83 15.05
N THR A 116 8.58 -13.09 15.69
CA THR A 116 7.78 -14.27 15.35
C THR A 116 7.22 -14.14 13.93
N GLU A 117 6.69 -15.24 13.38
CA GLU A 117 6.05 -15.19 12.06
C GLU A 117 4.86 -14.22 12.06
N GLU A 118 4.05 -14.23 13.12
CA GLU A 118 2.90 -13.35 13.31
C GLU A 118 3.30 -11.88 13.40
N GLU A 119 4.38 -11.57 14.13
CA GLU A 119 4.94 -10.22 14.17
C GLU A 119 5.46 -9.80 12.79
N MET A 120 6.21 -10.66 12.10
CA MET A 120 6.73 -10.36 10.76
C MET A 120 5.60 -10.12 9.75
N LEU A 121 4.54 -10.92 9.78
CA LEU A 121 3.37 -10.74 8.93
C LEU A 121 2.59 -9.47 9.30
N GLY A 122 2.41 -9.18 10.60
CA GLY A 122 1.73 -7.97 11.09
C GLY A 122 2.54 -6.68 10.93
N GLY A 123 3.86 -6.80 10.72
CA GLY A 123 4.77 -5.69 10.46
C GLY A 123 5.03 -5.49 8.96
N ILE A 124 6.21 -5.89 8.48
CA ILE A 124 6.59 -5.71 7.07
C ILE A 124 5.70 -6.51 6.11
N GLY A 125 5.09 -7.61 6.55
CA GLY A 125 4.24 -8.44 5.70
C GLY A 125 3.01 -7.71 5.18
N VAL A 126 2.25 -7.03 6.05
CA VAL A 126 1.11 -6.21 5.62
C VAL A 126 1.54 -5.05 4.71
N VAL A 127 2.74 -4.50 4.90
CA VAL A 127 3.26 -3.41 4.05
C VAL A 127 3.55 -3.94 2.65
N ILE A 128 4.22 -5.10 2.53
CA ILE A 128 4.44 -5.73 1.22
C ILE A 128 3.11 -6.12 0.57
N GLY A 129 2.17 -6.65 1.35
CA GLY A 129 0.81 -6.95 0.88
C GLY A 129 0.09 -5.71 0.35
N HIS A 130 0.19 -4.59 1.08
CA HIS A 130 -0.34 -3.28 0.70
C HIS A 130 0.23 -2.80 -0.64
N GLU A 131 1.55 -2.88 -0.83
CA GLU A 131 2.16 -2.51 -2.12
C GLU A 131 1.73 -3.41 -3.28
N ILE A 132 1.51 -4.70 -3.05
CA ILE A 132 0.95 -5.60 -4.07
C ILE A 132 -0.49 -5.19 -4.39
N SER A 133 -1.28 -4.83 -3.39
CA SER A 133 -2.67 -4.38 -3.55
C SER A 133 -2.79 -3.10 -4.37
N HIS A 134 -1.82 -2.20 -4.32
CA HIS A 134 -1.79 -1.02 -5.19
C HIS A 134 -1.76 -1.36 -6.68
N ALA A 135 -1.30 -2.54 -7.10
CA ALA A 135 -1.43 -2.98 -8.49
C ALA A 135 -2.90 -3.11 -8.94
N PHE A 136 -3.83 -3.23 -7.99
CA PHE A 136 -5.25 -3.47 -8.22
C PHE A 136 -6.15 -2.42 -7.55
N ASP A 137 -5.61 -1.37 -6.93
CA ASP A 137 -6.45 -0.28 -6.44
C ASP A 137 -7.05 0.55 -7.59
N THR A 138 -7.84 1.58 -7.26
CA THR A 138 -8.51 2.41 -8.29
C THR A 138 -7.56 3.12 -9.28
N ALA A 139 -6.28 3.33 -8.93
CA ALA A 139 -5.27 3.91 -9.80
C ALA A 139 -4.50 2.82 -10.54
N GLY A 140 -3.94 1.84 -9.83
CA GLY A 140 -3.16 0.76 -10.41
C GLY A 140 -3.97 -0.11 -11.36
N ALA A 141 -5.25 -0.33 -11.09
CA ALA A 141 -6.16 -1.08 -11.96
C ALA A 141 -6.30 -0.51 -13.39
N GLN A 142 -5.90 0.74 -13.61
CA GLN A 142 -5.94 1.37 -14.94
C GLN A 142 -4.72 1.02 -15.81
N PHE A 143 -3.71 0.38 -15.22
CA PHE A 143 -2.46 0.00 -15.88
C PHE A 143 -2.43 -1.50 -16.13
N ASP A 144 -1.95 -1.90 -17.31
CA ASP A 144 -1.66 -3.30 -17.62
C ASP A 144 -0.35 -3.79 -16.97
N LYS A 145 0.01 -5.04 -17.27
CA LYS A 145 1.21 -5.72 -16.77
C LYS A 145 2.54 -5.03 -17.14
N ASP A 146 2.53 -4.27 -18.23
CA ASP A 146 3.70 -3.59 -18.79
C ASP A 146 3.74 -2.10 -18.39
N GLY A 147 2.82 -1.68 -17.51
CA GLY A 147 2.75 -0.32 -17.00
C GLY A 147 2.13 0.70 -17.96
N ASN A 148 1.35 0.24 -18.94
CA ASN A 148 0.62 1.11 -19.86
C ASN A 148 -0.81 1.35 -19.37
N LEU A 149 -1.31 2.58 -19.51
CA LEU A 149 -2.74 2.88 -19.35
C LEU A 149 -3.54 2.10 -20.39
N ALA A 150 -4.27 1.09 -19.94
CA ALA A 150 -5.04 0.19 -20.80
C ALA A 150 -6.23 -0.38 -20.04
N ASN A 151 -7.41 -0.38 -20.68
CA ASN A 151 -8.56 -1.07 -20.13
C ASN A 151 -8.46 -2.57 -20.42
N TRP A 152 -8.15 -3.36 -19.40
CA TRP A 152 -8.10 -4.82 -19.44
C TRP A 152 -9.30 -5.49 -18.75
N TRP A 153 -10.26 -4.69 -18.29
CA TRP A 153 -11.49 -5.14 -17.64
C TRP A 153 -12.59 -5.43 -18.66
N THR A 154 -13.46 -6.38 -18.34
CA THR A 154 -14.80 -6.39 -18.95
C THR A 154 -15.65 -5.24 -18.40
N GLU A 155 -16.68 -4.82 -19.12
CA GLU A 155 -17.59 -3.76 -18.65
C GLU A 155 -18.32 -4.15 -17.35
N GLU A 156 -18.69 -5.42 -17.21
CA GLU A 156 -19.32 -5.98 -16.02
C GLU A 156 -18.39 -5.95 -14.80
N ASP A 157 -17.14 -6.42 -14.97
CA ASP A 157 -16.17 -6.45 -13.88
C ASP A 157 -15.75 -5.05 -13.44
N LEU A 158 -15.61 -4.12 -14.39
CA LEU A 158 -15.30 -2.73 -14.08
C LEU A 158 -16.43 -2.07 -13.28
N ALA A 159 -17.69 -2.35 -13.63
CA ALA A 159 -18.84 -1.87 -12.88
C ALA A 159 -18.90 -2.50 -11.47
N ALA A 160 -18.63 -3.79 -11.35
CA ALA A 160 -18.60 -4.51 -10.08
C ALA A 160 -17.47 -4.03 -9.15
N PHE A 161 -16.30 -3.69 -9.71
CA PHE A 161 -15.20 -3.07 -8.97
C PHE A 161 -15.56 -1.64 -8.51
N ALA A 162 -16.16 -0.84 -9.40
CA ALA A 162 -16.61 0.51 -9.07
C ALA A 162 -17.66 0.51 -7.95
N GLU A 163 -18.61 -0.44 -7.96
CA GLU A 163 -19.60 -0.58 -6.89
C GLU A 163 -18.96 -0.87 -5.53
N ARG A 164 -17.94 -1.75 -5.48
CA ARG A 164 -17.20 -2.06 -4.26
C ARG A 164 -16.40 -0.86 -3.75
N ALA A 165 -15.71 -0.16 -4.64
CA ALA A 165 -15.01 1.08 -4.31
C ALA A 165 -15.98 2.13 -3.78
N ASP A 166 -17.14 2.33 -4.41
CA ASP A 166 -18.15 3.30 -3.95
C ASP A 166 -18.74 2.92 -2.57
N ARG A 167 -18.90 1.62 -2.27
CA ARG A 167 -19.28 1.16 -0.91
C ARG A 167 -18.21 1.51 0.12
N LEU A 168 -16.93 1.33 -0.22
CA LEU A 168 -15.81 1.70 0.65
C LEU A 168 -15.77 3.22 0.87
N ILE A 169 -15.92 4.02 -0.19
CA ILE A 169 -16.01 5.48 -0.10
C ILE A 169 -17.14 5.87 0.86
N ALA A 170 -18.33 5.31 0.67
CA ALA A 170 -19.49 5.62 1.50
C ALA A 170 -19.27 5.23 2.96
N TYR A 171 -18.56 4.13 3.24
CA TYR A 171 -18.18 3.77 4.61
C TYR A 171 -17.24 4.81 5.24
N TYR A 172 -16.15 5.19 4.57
CA TYR A 172 -15.22 6.20 5.09
C TYR A 172 -15.88 7.57 5.25
N ASP A 173 -16.79 7.96 4.35
CA ASP A 173 -17.55 9.22 4.46
C ASP A 173 -18.42 9.29 5.73
N THR A 174 -18.71 8.15 6.38
CA THR A 174 -19.43 8.12 7.66
C THR A 174 -18.53 8.34 8.88
N ILE A 175 -17.21 8.24 8.73
CA ILE A 175 -16.25 8.29 9.83
C ILE A 175 -16.00 9.75 10.21
N ILE A 176 -16.23 10.07 11.48
CA ILE A 176 -15.91 11.36 12.10
C ILE A 176 -14.65 11.16 12.95
N PRO A 177 -13.44 11.49 12.45
CA PRO A 177 -12.20 11.27 13.20
C PRO A 177 -12.07 12.21 14.40
N PHE A 178 -12.63 13.42 14.29
CA PHE A 178 -12.73 14.41 15.36
C PHE A 178 -13.84 15.43 15.02
N GLU A 179 -14.26 16.20 16.02
CA GLU A 179 -15.43 17.09 15.94
C GLU A 179 -15.38 18.02 14.73
N GLY A 180 -16.43 17.99 13.91
CA GLY A 180 -16.59 18.89 12.76
C GLY A 180 -15.95 18.41 11.45
N TYR A 181 -15.33 17.23 11.43
CA TYR A 181 -14.70 16.67 10.24
C TYR A 181 -15.24 15.28 9.91
N THR A 182 -15.24 14.94 8.62
CA THR A 182 -15.53 13.60 8.08
C THR A 182 -14.36 13.18 7.21
N VAL A 183 -14.05 11.88 7.16
CA VAL A 183 -13.02 11.38 6.25
C VAL A 183 -13.53 11.50 4.81
N PRO A 184 -12.78 12.14 3.89
CA PRO A 184 -13.15 12.15 2.48
C PRO A 184 -12.86 10.77 1.86
N GLY A 185 -13.85 9.87 1.86
CA GLY A 185 -13.69 8.49 1.43
C GLY A 185 -13.11 8.34 0.02
N ARG A 186 -13.50 9.24 -0.89
CA ARG A 186 -12.96 9.28 -2.26
C ARG A 186 -11.48 9.60 -2.32
N ASN A 187 -10.96 10.42 -1.41
CA ASN A 187 -9.53 10.74 -1.37
C ASN A 187 -8.72 9.56 -0.85
N VAL A 188 -9.29 8.78 0.09
CA VAL A 188 -8.56 7.70 0.78
C VAL A 188 -8.78 6.30 0.21
N GLN A 189 -9.63 6.16 -0.80
CA GLN A 189 -10.05 4.85 -1.30
C GLN A 189 -8.90 3.96 -1.79
N GLY A 190 -7.87 4.52 -2.43
CA GLY A 190 -6.75 3.73 -2.95
C GLY A 190 -5.97 3.07 -1.82
N GLU A 191 -5.55 3.90 -0.86
CA GLU A 191 -4.84 3.48 0.34
C GLU A 191 -5.66 2.54 1.22
N ALA A 192 -6.96 2.79 1.35
CA ALA A 192 -7.85 1.93 2.12
C ALA A 192 -8.05 0.54 1.47
N ILE A 193 -8.16 0.49 0.13
CA ILE A 193 -8.17 -0.77 -0.62
C ILE A 193 -6.85 -1.52 -0.39
N ALA A 194 -5.72 -0.81 -0.42
CA ALA A 194 -4.41 -1.41 -0.22
C ALA A 194 -4.19 -1.90 1.21
N ASP A 195 -4.62 -1.14 2.23
CA ASP A 195 -4.59 -1.56 3.64
C ASP A 195 -5.39 -2.85 3.86
N MET A 196 -6.63 -2.89 3.36
CA MET A 196 -7.49 -4.07 3.49
C MET A 196 -6.94 -5.26 2.70
N GLY A 197 -6.46 -5.05 1.47
CA GLY A 197 -5.88 -6.11 0.66
C GLY A 197 -4.60 -6.69 1.28
N GLY A 198 -3.74 -5.84 1.83
CA GLY A 198 -2.53 -6.25 2.54
C GLY A 198 -2.84 -7.12 3.77
N VAL A 199 -3.78 -6.69 4.61
CA VAL A 199 -4.22 -7.47 5.78
C VAL A 199 -4.89 -8.78 5.35
N LYS A 200 -5.79 -8.76 4.36
CA LYS A 200 -6.44 -10.00 3.87
C LYS A 200 -5.42 -11.01 3.36
N CYS A 201 -4.40 -10.56 2.64
CA CYS A 201 -3.32 -11.42 2.17
C CYS A 201 -2.57 -12.09 3.34
N MET A 202 -2.29 -11.36 4.41
CA MET A 202 -1.64 -11.94 5.60
C MET A 202 -2.57 -12.90 6.35
N LEU A 203 -3.86 -12.58 6.47
CA LEU A 203 -4.84 -13.48 7.10
C LEU A 203 -5.04 -14.78 6.32
N ALA A 204 -4.97 -14.72 4.98
CA ALA A 204 -4.99 -15.91 4.15
C ALA A 204 -3.74 -16.80 4.34
N ILE A 205 -2.56 -16.20 4.55
CA ILE A 205 -1.34 -16.95 4.95
C ILE A 205 -1.54 -17.55 6.34
N ALA A 206 -2.02 -16.76 7.30
CA ALA A 206 -2.26 -17.20 8.67
C ALA A 206 -3.20 -18.40 8.75
N ALA A 207 -4.25 -18.44 7.91
CA ALA A 207 -5.22 -19.52 7.88
C ALA A 207 -4.64 -20.90 7.48
N GLU A 208 -3.44 -20.94 6.88
CA GLU A 208 -2.73 -22.19 6.60
C GLU A 208 -2.08 -22.80 7.85
N ASP A 209 -1.90 -22.01 8.92
CA ASP A 209 -1.35 -22.44 10.20
C ASP A 209 -2.45 -22.50 11.28
N PRO A 210 -2.89 -23.70 11.70
CA PRO A 210 -3.89 -23.85 12.76
C PRO A 210 -3.46 -23.31 14.13
N ASP A 211 -2.16 -23.12 14.36
CA ASP A 211 -1.59 -22.66 15.62
C ASP A 211 -1.22 -21.16 15.58
N PHE A 212 -1.60 -20.43 14.53
CA PHE A 212 -1.27 -19.02 14.33
C PHE A 212 -1.77 -18.11 15.47
N ASP A 213 -0.88 -17.30 16.05
CA ASP A 213 -1.24 -16.32 17.07
C ASP A 213 -1.78 -15.01 16.46
N TYR A 214 -3.09 -14.98 16.22
CA TYR A 214 -3.78 -13.80 15.70
C TYR A 214 -3.67 -12.55 16.60
N ASP A 215 -3.57 -12.70 17.94
CA ASP A 215 -3.41 -11.54 18.84
C ASP A 215 -2.04 -10.89 18.62
N SER A 216 -0.98 -11.70 18.47
CA SER A 216 0.36 -11.22 18.13
C SER A 216 0.36 -10.45 16.80
N PHE A 217 -0.25 -11.02 15.76
CA PHE A 217 -0.39 -10.38 14.45
C PHE A 217 -1.10 -9.02 14.53
N PHE A 218 -2.30 -8.96 15.14
CA PHE A 218 -3.08 -7.73 15.21
C PHE A 218 -2.42 -6.65 16.08
N ARG A 219 -1.71 -7.05 17.14
CA ARG A 219 -0.91 -6.12 17.96
C ARG A 219 0.26 -5.54 17.17
N GLN A 220 0.95 -6.35 16.39
CA GLN A 220 2.06 -5.86 15.57
C GLN A 220 1.55 -4.93 14.45
N PHE A 221 0.42 -5.27 13.82
CA PHE A 221 -0.25 -4.40 12.85
C PHE A 221 -0.65 -3.05 13.45
N ALA A 222 -1.25 -3.04 14.64
CA ALA A 222 -1.58 -1.79 15.32
C ALA A 222 -0.32 -1.01 15.73
N THR A 223 0.78 -1.70 16.01
CA THR A 223 2.06 -1.13 16.47
C THR A 223 2.75 -0.30 15.40
N ILE A 224 2.75 -0.74 14.14
CA ILE A 224 3.36 -0.01 13.02
C ILE A 224 2.63 1.30 12.69
N TRP A 225 1.35 1.39 13.04
CA TRP A 225 0.53 2.59 12.82
C TRP A 225 0.48 3.56 14.00
N ARG A 226 1.20 3.29 15.10
CA ARG A 226 1.23 4.20 16.25
C ARG A 226 1.80 5.55 15.83
N ARG A 227 0.97 6.58 15.92
CA ARG A 227 1.37 7.96 15.69
C ARG A 227 0.62 8.90 16.62
N LEU A 228 1.33 9.92 17.10
CA LEU A 228 0.73 11.06 17.78
C LEU A 228 1.09 12.31 16.98
N SER A 229 0.07 13.05 16.58
CA SER A 229 0.18 14.26 15.77
C SER A 229 -0.50 15.44 16.46
N THR A 230 -0.18 16.66 16.06
CA THR A 230 -0.97 17.82 16.47
C THR A 230 -2.29 17.83 15.72
N TYR A 231 -3.31 18.45 16.31
CA TYR A 231 -4.63 18.60 15.68
C TYR A 231 -4.53 19.27 14.30
N GLU A 232 -3.71 20.32 14.17
CA GLU A 232 -3.52 21.03 12.91
C GLU A 232 -2.91 20.14 11.82
N TYR A 233 -2.01 19.23 12.20
CA TYR A 233 -1.41 18.28 11.26
C TYR A 233 -2.41 17.20 10.84
N GLU A 234 -3.25 16.71 11.76
CA GLU A 234 -4.30 15.74 11.41
C GLU A 234 -5.36 16.37 10.49
N VAL A 235 -5.73 17.63 10.71
CA VAL A 235 -6.60 18.39 9.79
C VAL A 235 -5.94 18.53 8.41
N ASP A 236 -4.65 18.85 8.35
CA ASP A 236 -3.92 18.96 7.09
C ASP A 236 -3.91 17.64 6.32
N CYS A 237 -3.51 16.54 6.99
CA CYS A 237 -3.55 15.18 6.43
C CYS A 237 -4.93 14.83 5.89
N LEU A 238 -5.99 15.07 6.66
CA LEU A 238 -7.36 14.74 6.24
C LEU A 238 -7.77 15.43 4.93
N THR A 239 -7.17 16.58 4.60
CA THR A 239 -7.50 17.36 3.41
C THR A 239 -6.59 17.13 2.21
N GLN A 240 -5.34 16.70 2.43
CA GLN A 240 -4.31 16.64 1.39
C GLN A 240 -3.70 15.25 1.20
N ASP A 241 -3.68 14.44 2.24
CA ASP A 241 -3.03 13.12 2.26
C ASP A 241 -4.02 12.06 1.73
N PRO A 242 -3.64 11.23 0.75
CA PRO A 242 -4.48 10.11 0.31
C PRO A 242 -4.59 9.02 1.38
N HIS A 243 -3.78 9.00 2.43
CA HIS A 243 -3.88 7.98 3.45
C HIS A 243 -4.98 8.32 4.49
N PRO A 244 -5.76 7.33 4.96
CA PRO A 244 -6.50 7.50 6.20
C PRO A 244 -5.56 7.92 7.34
N LEU A 245 -6.09 8.65 8.33
CA LEU A 245 -5.34 8.93 9.55
C LEU A 245 -4.84 7.62 10.16
N HIS A 246 -3.68 7.63 10.80
CA HIS A 246 -2.95 6.39 11.11
C HIS A 246 -3.77 5.43 11.99
N PHE A 247 -4.51 5.95 12.98
CA PHE A 247 -5.39 5.11 13.80
C PHE A 247 -6.57 4.53 13.02
N LEU A 248 -7.02 5.16 11.92
CA LEU A 248 -8.03 4.63 11.02
C LEU A 248 -7.45 3.55 10.10
N ARG A 249 -6.18 3.65 9.69
CA ARG A 249 -5.50 2.56 8.96
C ARG A 249 -5.47 1.26 9.77
N THR A 250 -5.45 1.37 11.11
CA THR A 250 -5.71 0.22 11.99
C THR A 250 -7.20 -0.08 12.11
N ASN A 251 -7.98 0.84 12.69
CA ASN A 251 -9.32 0.52 13.17
C ASN A 251 -10.31 0.23 12.05
N ALA A 252 -10.31 1.05 11.00
CA ALA A 252 -11.23 0.87 9.88
C ALA A 252 -10.90 -0.40 9.08
N THR A 253 -9.63 -0.78 9.02
CA THR A 253 -9.16 -2.00 8.34
C THR A 253 -9.50 -3.26 9.13
N LEU A 254 -9.16 -3.33 10.42
CA LEU A 254 -9.39 -4.53 11.23
C LEU A 254 -10.89 -4.84 11.45
N GLN A 255 -11.75 -3.82 11.42
CA GLN A 255 -13.21 -3.99 11.47
C GLN A 255 -13.79 -4.82 10.31
N GLN A 256 -13.02 -5.04 9.24
CA GLN A 256 -13.49 -5.74 8.04
C GLN A 256 -13.33 -7.26 8.10
N PHE A 257 -12.54 -7.79 9.04
CA PHE A 257 -12.09 -9.19 9.02
C PHE A 257 -12.63 -9.97 10.22
N GLU A 258 -13.21 -11.15 9.98
CA GLU A 258 -13.88 -11.96 11.02
C GLU A 258 -12.87 -12.47 12.05
N GLU A 259 -11.65 -12.77 11.62
CA GLU A 259 -10.53 -13.22 12.44
C GLU A 259 -10.26 -12.25 13.59
N PHE A 260 -10.44 -10.93 13.37
CA PHE A 260 -10.32 -9.92 14.41
C PHE A 260 -11.46 -10.00 15.44
N TYR A 261 -12.69 -10.29 15.00
CA TYR A 261 -13.84 -10.47 15.89
C TYR A 261 -13.69 -11.72 16.75
N GLU A 262 -13.26 -12.83 16.14
CA GLU A 262 -13.03 -14.10 16.83
C GLU A 262 -11.89 -13.99 17.86
N THR A 263 -10.80 -13.30 17.52
CA THR A 263 -9.64 -13.12 18.41
C THR A 263 -9.99 -12.34 19.68
N TYR A 264 -10.82 -11.31 19.55
CA TYR A 264 -11.14 -10.39 20.66
C TYR A 264 -12.57 -10.53 21.21
N ASP A 265 -13.34 -11.53 20.76
CA ASP A 265 -14.75 -11.75 21.12
C ASP A 265 -15.60 -10.48 20.95
N ILE A 266 -15.49 -9.82 19.80
CA ILE A 266 -16.16 -8.54 19.53
C ILE A 266 -17.65 -8.77 19.26
N GLN A 267 -18.51 -8.11 20.03
CA GLN A 267 -19.95 -8.25 19.99
C GLN A 267 -20.67 -6.96 19.57
N PRO A 268 -21.94 -7.03 19.12
CA PRO A 268 -22.75 -5.85 18.88
C PRO A 268 -22.79 -4.92 20.10
N GLY A 269 -22.30 -3.69 19.93
CA GLY A 269 -22.21 -2.69 21.00
C GLY A 269 -20.78 -2.32 21.39
N ASP A 270 -19.80 -3.15 21.04
CA ASP A 270 -18.38 -2.81 21.20
C ASP A 270 -17.94 -1.72 20.21
N GLY A 271 -16.95 -0.92 20.61
CA GLY A 271 -16.48 0.20 19.78
C GLY A 271 -15.88 -0.21 18.44
N MET A 272 -15.37 -1.45 18.35
CA MET A 272 -14.82 -2.03 17.13
C MET A 272 -15.82 -2.90 16.35
N TYR A 273 -17.10 -2.89 16.71
CA TYR A 273 -18.10 -3.70 16.01
C TYR A 273 -18.60 -3.00 14.72
N LEU A 274 -18.43 -3.68 13.58
CA LEU A 274 -19.07 -3.38 12.30
C LEU A 274 -19.90 -4.59 11.86
N ALA A 275 -21.19 -4.37 11.59
CA ALA A 275 -22.09 -5.46 11.17
C ALA A 275 -21.58 -6.12 9.87
N PRO A 276 -21.66 -7.46 9.73
CA PRO A 276 -21.09 -8.18 8.59
C PRO A 276 -21.51 -7.62 7.22
N GLU A 277 -22.77 -7.26 7.06
CA GLU A 277 -23.31 -6.69 5.81
C GLU A 277 -22.78 -5.28 5.47
N LYS A 278 -22.15 -4.61 6.44
CA LYS A 278 -21.53 -3.29 6.27
C LYS A 278 -20.02 -3.35 6.03
N ARG A 279 -19.41 -4.53 6.04
CA ARG A 279 -17.98 -4.67 5.75
C ARG A 279 -17.73 -4.43 4.26
N VAL A 280 -16.60 -3.77 3.94
CA VAL A 280 -16.32 -3.14 2.63
C VAL A 280 -14.97 -3.53 2.02
N ALA A 281 -14.30 -4.57 2.53
CA ALA A 281 -13.08 -5.09 1.89
C ALA A 281 -13.36 -5.44 0.41
N VAL A 282 -12.47 -5.01 -0.48
CA VAL A 282 -12.65 -5.13 -1.94
C VAL A 282 -12.06 -6.41 -2.48
N TRP A 283 -10.79 -6.67 -2.14
CA TRP A 283 -10.00 -7.84 -2.54
C TRP A 283 -10.10 -8.95 -1.54
#